data_AF-A0A445MT22-F1
#
_entry.id   AF-A0A445MT22-F1
#
_cell.length_a   1.000
_cell.length_b   1.000
_cell.length_c   1.000
_cell.angle_alpha   90.00
_cell.angle_beta   90.00
_cell.angle_gamma   90.00
#
_symmetry.space_group_name_H-M   'P 1'
#
loop_
_entity.id
_entity.type
_entity.pdbx_description
1 polymer ?
#
loop_
_entity_poly.entity_id
_entity_poly.type
_entity_poly.pdbx_seq_one_letter_code
_entity_poly.pdbx_strand_id
1 'polypeptide(L)'
;MTQPNTYWLYNNTANDGANTGNASGGAGGASSNWVVIDLTNDVIMFLDDQQTDGDSRTGTKYPLIIPDSGSLEAPKTFVDDYSALIFDQVPLAGTTAGGQSGGNTRYVFSIYFDGATAGIPTLEAWDSNTHSTSGDDFLGAGTAANSTLKAVATTNAAPGSATWAGTPLAGTSSRIELDTAALTGAKNLYFNIKQVIPYTFTPQQDSNIVLTLRFLYS
;
A
#
# COMPACT_ATOMS: atom_id res chain seq x y z
N MET A 1 24.25 14.40 -6.85
CA MET A 1 23.51 14.42 -5.57
C MET A 1 23.62 13.06 -4.93
N THR A 2 23.66 13.00 -3.60
CA THR A 2 23.62 11.73 -2.86
C THR A 2 22.26 11.07 -3.08
N GLN A 3 22.23 9.74 -3.14
CA GLN A 3 20.98 8.99 -3.11
C GLN A 3 20.19 9.37 -1.84
N PRO A 4 18.93 9.83 -1.95
CA PRO A 4 18.09 10.08 -0.78
C PRO A 4 17.78 8.77 -0.05
N ASN A 5 17.74 8.83 1.28
CA ASN A 5 17.16 7.78 2.09
C ASN A 5 15.64 7.82 1.98
N THR A 6 15.03 6.65 2.07
CA THR A 6 13.59 6.48 1.97
C THR A 6 13.06 5.65 3.12
N TYR A 7 11.93 6.06 3.68
CA TYR A 7 11.29 5.39 4.81
C TYR A 7 9.83 5.18 4.48
N TRP A 8 9.35 3.96 4.68
CA TRP A 8 7.96 3.61 4.45
C TRP A 8 7.21 3.70 5.76
N LEU A 9 6.05 4.32 5.72
CA LEU A 9 5.21 4.53 6.90
C LEU A 9 3.76 4.26 6.57
N TYR A 10 2.98 3.91 7.58
CA TYR A 10 1.53 3.84 7.52
C TYR A 10 0.91 4.58 8.70
N ASN A 11 -0.31 5.05 8.50
CA ASN A 11 -1.13 5.68 9.52
C ASN A 11 -2.02 4.62 10.16
N ASN A 12 -1.73 4.24 11.41
CA ASN A 12 -2.48 3.22 12.13
C ASN A 12 -3.66 3.80 12.94
N THR A 13 -4.12 4.99 12.56
CA THR A 13 -5.31 5.62 13.15
C THR A 13 -6.43 5.76 12.14
N ALA A 14 -7.63 6.06 12.63
CA ALA A 14 -8.76 6.43 11.78
C ALA A 14 -8.79 7.93 11.40
N ASN A 15 -7.74 8.70 11.69
CA ASN A 15 -7.68 10.14 11.43
C ASN A 15 -6.91 10.42 10.13
N ASP A 16 -7.48 11.22 9.22
CA ASP A 16 -6.84 11.58 7.95
C ASP A 16 -5.89 12.77 8.12
N GLY A 17 -4.71 12.53 8.69
CA GLY A 17 -3.72 13.57 8.94
C GLY A 17 -2.34 13.24 8.39
N ALA A 18 -1.76 14.22 7.67
CA ALA A 18 -0.45 14.10 7.05
C ALA A 18 0.67 13.74 8.04
N ASN A 19 1.65 12.97 7.56
CA ASN A 19 2.94 12.90 8.24
C ASN A 19 3.60 14.28 8.13
N THR A 20 4.00 14.84 9.27
CA THR A 20 4.59 16.18 9.37
C THR A 20 6.05 16.24 8.92
N GLY A 21 6.57 15.18 8.29
CA GLY A 21 7.87 15.18 7.61
C GLY A 21 8.95 14.42 8.36
N ASN A 22 8.61 13.46 9.22
CA ASN A 22 9.60 12.68 9.95
C ASN A 22 9.78 11.28 9.34
N ALA A 23 11.03 10.82 9.36
CA ALA A 23 11.44 9.46 8.98
C ALA A 23 11.16 8.43 10.10
N SER A 24 10.90 8.92 11.32
CA SER A 24 10.79 8.11 12.54
C SER A 24 9.37 7.69 12.89
N GLY A 25 8.37 8.17 12.15
CA GLY A 25 6.97 8.04 12.54
C GLY A 25 6.62 8.90 13.76
N GLY A 26 5.52 8.57 14.43
CA GLY A 26 4.92 9.28 15.55
C GLY A 26 3.76 10.18 15.12
N ALA A 27 3.53 11.24 15.89
CA ALA A 27 2.37 12.10 15.71
C ALA A 27 2.36 12.83 14.34
N GLY A 28 1.29 12.62 13.59
CA GLY A 28 0.95 13.38 12.39
C GLY A 28 -0.04 14.51 12.67
N GLY A 29 -0.52 15.12 11.59
CA GLY A 29 -1.67 16.03 11.66
C GLY A 29 -2.92 15.33 12.18
N ALA A 30 -3.92 16.10 12.62
CA ALA A 30 -5.22 15.58 13.07
C ALA A 30 -5.14 14.45 14.11
N SER A 31 -4.12 14.45 14.97
CA SER A 31 -3.87 13.37 15.95
C SER A 31 -3.67 11.99 15.31
N SER A 32 -3.16 11.94 14.09
CA SER A 32 -2.76 10.69 13.42
C SER A 32 -1.49 10.14 14.05
N ASN A 33 -1.27 8.84 13.93
CA ASN A 33 -0.04 8.19 14.35
C ASN A 33 0.57 7.43 13.19
N TRP A 34 1.81 7.76 12.87
CA TRP A 34 2.57 7.17 11.78
C TRP A 34 3.53 6.13 12.34
N VAL A 35 3.52 4.94 11.77
CA VAL A 35 4.41 3.84 12.15
C VAL A 35 5.35 3.57 10.97
N VAL A 36 6.63 3.38 11.26
CA VAL A 36 7.63 3.04 10.24
C VAL A 36 7.55 1.55 9.96
N ILE A 37 7.49 1.19 8.69
CA ILE A 37 7.48 -0.21 8.22
C ILE A 37 8.93 -0.71 8.18
N ASP A 38 9.21 -1.79 8.90
CA ASP A 38 10.44 -2.57 8.74
C ASP A 38 10.37 -3.36 7.43
N LEU A 39 11.03 -2.84 6.40
CA LEU A 39 11.06 -3.45 5.06
C LEU A 39 11.64 -4.87 5.01
N THR A 40 12.30 -5.34 6.08
CA THR A 40 12.83 -6.71 6.16
C THR A 40 11.80 -7.67 6.74
N ASN A 41 10.99 -7.21 7.70
CA ASN A 41 10.24 -8.09 8.58
C ASN A 41 8.72 -7.89 8.53
N ASP A 42 8.28 -6.69 8.18
CA ASP A 42 6.86 -6.33 8.12
C ASP A 42 6.29 -6.62 6.73
N VAL A 43 5.02 -7.02 6.72
CA VAL A 43 4.31 -7.40 5.49
C VAL A 43 2.94 -6.75 5.44
N ILE A 44 2.59 -6.11 4.32
CA ILE A 44 1.22 -5.64 4.09
C ILE A 44 0.35 -6.84 3.75
N MET A 45 -0.75 -7.03 4.49
CA MET A 45 -1.70 -8.10 4.29
C MET A 45 -3.10 -7.56 4.01
N PHE A 46 -3.83 -8.26 3.15
CA PHE A 46 -5.23 -7.98 2.83
C PHE A 46 -6.05 -9.18 3.29
N LEU A 47 -6.83 -8.99 4.34
CA LEU A 47 -7.46 -10.08 5.09
C LEU A 47 -8.97 -9.85 5.20
N ASP A 48 -9.68 -10.93 5.51
CA ASP A 48 -11.13 -10.95 5.66
C ASP A 48 -11.59 -10.18 6.91
N ASP A 49 -12.90 -9.91 7.02
CA ASP A 49 -13.49 -9.16 8.13
C ASP A 49 -13.35 -9.87 9.49
N GLN A 50 -13.14 -11.18 9.48
CA GLN A 50 -12.86 -12.02 10.65
C GLN A 50 -11.52 -11.68 11.33
N GLN A 51 -10.55 -11.12 10.61
CA GLN A 51 -9.29 -10.71 11.21
C GLN A 51 -9.49 -9.45 12.08
N THR A 52 -8.95 -9.45 13.30
CA THR A 52 -9.06 -8.32 14.23
C THR A 52 -7.72 -7.61 14.41
N ASP A 53 -7.79 -6.29 14.61
CA ASP A 53 -6.63 -5.49 15.00
C ASP A 53 -6.03 -5.99 16.31
N GLY A 54 -4.70 -6.14 16.34
CA GLY A 54 -3.98 -6.68 17.49
C GLY A 54 -4.00 -8.20 17.62
N ASP A 55 -4.61 -8.94 16.67
CA ASP A 55 -4.49 -10.39 16.62
C ASP A 55 -3.02 -10.81 16.51
N SER A 56 -2.65 -11.90 17.20
CA SER A 56 -1.27 -12.39 17.15
C SER A 56 -0.92 -12.87 15.74
N ARG A 57 0.26 -12.46 15.26
CA ARG A 57 0.72 -12.83 13.92
C ARG A 57 0.96 -14.33 13.70
N THR A 58 1.16 -15.09 14.76
CA THR A 58 1.29 -16.56 14.73
C THR A 58 -0.04 -17.27 14.85
N GLY A 59 -1.14 -16.52 15.04
CA GLY A 59 -2.49 -17.03 15.10
C GLY A 59 -3.06 -17.36 13.72
N THR A 60 -4.36 -17.69 13.70
CA THR A 60 -5.09 -17.95 12.47
C THR A 60 -5.15 -16.69 11.60
N LYS A 61 -4.80 -16.85 10.32
CA LYS A 61 -5.00 -15.84 9.28
C LYS A 61 -6.30 -16.15 8.54
N TYR A 62 -7.11 -15.14 8.30
CA TYR A 62 -8.36 -15.26 7.55
C TYR A 62 -8.18 -14.69 6.13
N PRO A 63 -7.90 -15.52 5.12
CA PRO A 63 -7.71 -15.05 3.75
C PRO A 63 -9.03 -14.58 3.16
N LEU A 64 -8.94 -13.73 2.13
CA LEU A 64 -10.10 -13.30 1.36
C LEU A 64 -10.79 -14.50 0.70
N ILE A 65 -12.12 -14.49 0.73
CA ILE A 65 -12.95 -15.48 0.04
C ILE A 65 -13.30 -14.93 -1.34
N ILE A 66 -13.00 -15.71 -2.40
CA ILE A 66 -13.42 -15.36 -3.76
C ILE A 66 -14.95 -15.32 -3.79
N PRO A 67 -15.57 -14.20 -4.22
CA PRO A 67 -17.02 -14.07 -4.19
C PRO A 67 -17.67 -14.93 -5.27
N ASP A 68 -18.93 -15.34 -5.08
CA ASP A 68 -19.69 -16.11 -6.08
C ASP A 68 -20.00 -15.32 -7.36
N SER A 69 -19.98 -13.98 -7.28
CA SER A 69 -20.16 -13.07 -8.42
C SER A 69 -19.51 -11.71 -8.18
N GLY A 70 -19.22 -10.98 -9.25
CA GLY A 70 -18.70 -9.62 -9.17
C GLY A 70 -17.25 -9.55 -8.67
N SER A 71 -16.96 -8.66 -7.73
CA SER A 71 -15.63 -8.52 -7.15
C SER A 71 -15.74 -8.16 -5.68
N LEU A 72 -14.81 -8.70 -4.89
CA LEU A 72 -14.67 -8.40 -3.47
C LEU A 72 -13.44 -7.52 -3.29
N GLU A 73 -13.63 -6.34 -2.72
CA GLU A 73 -12.51 -5.58 -2.18
C GLU A 73 -12.18 -6.11 -0.78
N ALA A 74 -10.90 -6.27 -0.47
CA ALA A 74 -10.44 -6.76 0.82
C ALA A 74 -11.06 -5.97 1.97
N PRO A 75 -11.73 -6.63 2.95
CA PRO A 75 -12.40 -5.93 4.01
C PRO A 75 -11.49 -5.14 4.94
N LYS A 76 -10.25 -5.61 5.10
CA LYS A 76 -9.27 -5.01 5.99
C LYS A 76 -7.87 -5.10 5.41
N THR A 77 -7.09 -4.06 5.64
CA THR A 77 -5.65 -4.00 5.34
C THR A 77 -4.89 -3.97 6.65
N PHE A 78 -3.83 -4.74 6.74
CA PHE A 78 -2.97 -4.85 7.91
C PHE A 78 -1.51 -4.67 7.53
N VAL A 79 -0.71 -4.29 8.51
CA VAL A 79 0.72 -4.57 8.55
C VAL A 79 0.92 -5.70 9.56
N ASP A 80 1.49 -6.82 9.12
CA ASP A 80 2.02 -7.85 10.02
C ASP A 80 3.29 -7.31 10.67
N ASP A 81 3.11 -6.60 11.79
CA ASP A 81 4.16 -5.91 12.51
C ASP A 81 4.99 -6.93 13.29
N TYR A 82 6.20 -7.19 12.80
CA TYR A 82 7.12 -8.14 13.40
C TYR A 82 7.54 -7.69 14.80
N SER A 83 7.72 -6.39 14.99
CA SER A 83 8.24 -5.82 16.23
C SER A 83 7.22 -5.89 17.37
N ALA A 84 5.93 -5.71 17.06
CA ALA A 84 4.83 -5.80 18.01
C ALA A 84 4.22 -7.22 18.12
N LEU A 85 4.57 -8.12 17.19
CA LEU A 85 4.07 -9.50 17.11
C LEU A 85 2.55 -9.62 16.85
N ILE A 86 1.99 -8.67 16.12
CA ILE A 86 0.55 -8.55 15.85
C ILE A 86 0.26 -8.18 14.39
N PHE A 87 -0.99 -8.38 13.98
CA PHE A 87 -1.54 -7.68 12.81
C PHE A 87 -2.04 -6.30 13.26
N ASP A 88 -1.34 -5.24 12.86
CA ASP A 88 -1.74 -3.85 13.10
C ASP A 88 -2.60 -3.37 11.92
N GLN A 89 -3.85 -3.03 12.18
CA GLN A 89 -4.76 -2.61 11.12
C GLN A 89 -4.35 -1.24 10.57
N VAL A 90 -4.48 -1.05 9.25
CA VAL A 90 -4.36 0.26 8.60
C VAL A 90 -5.78 0.76 8.28
N PRO A 91 -6.47 1.46 9.20
CA PRO A 91 -7.94 1.61 9.14
C PRO A 91 -8.41 2.46 7.95
N LEU A 92 -7.53 3.32 7.45
CA LEU A 92 -7.80 4.23 6.33
C LEU A 92 -7.45 3.64 4.96
N ALA A 93 -6.94 2.41 4.90
CA ALA A 93 -6.64 1.77 3.62
C ALA A 93 -7.92 1.37 2.87
N GLY A 94 -7.84 1.29 1.54
CA GLY A 94 -8.97 0.90 0.70
C GLY A 94 -10.09 1.92 0.58
N THR A 95 -11.29 1.42 0.33
CA THR A 95 -12.51 2.18 0.04
C THR A 95 -13.68 1.74 0.92
N THR A 96 -14.78 2.47 0.83
CA THR A 96 -16.05 2.06 1.46
C THR A 96 -16.66 0.78 0.84
N ALA A 97 -16.24 0.39 -0.37
CA ALA A 97 -16.70 -0.86 -1.00
C ALA A 97 -16.10 -2.10 -0.33
N GLY A 98 -14.89 -1.99 0.24
CA GLY A 98 -14.31 -2.98 1.14
C GLY A 98 -14.81 -2.83 2.58
N GLY A 99 -15.75 -1.94 2.90
CA GLY A 99 -16.16 -1.69 4.28
C GLY A 99 -15.07 -1.08 5.17
N GLN A 100 -13.96 -0.61 4.59
CA GLN A 100 -12.90 0.10 5.31
C GLN A 100 -13.28 1.57 5.53
N SER A 101 -12.71 2.18 6.57
CA SER A 101 -12.87 3.62 6.85
C SER A 101 -12.10 4.52 5.88
N GLY A 102 -11.32 3.93 4.96
CA GLY A 102 -10.47 4.64 4.01
C GLY A 102 -11.19 5.60 3.09
N GLY A 103 -12.26 5.17 2.42
CA GLY A 103 -13.05 6.08 1.57
C GLY A 103 -12.19 7.02 0.70
N ASN A 104 -12.30 8.33 0.94
CA ASN A 104 -11.57 9.39 0.22
C ASN A 104 -10.41 9.98 1.05
N THR A 105 -9.80 9.21 1.95
CA THR A 105 -8.66 9.65 2.75
C THR A 105 -7.39 9.77 1.92
N ARG A 106 -6.54 10.71 2.32
CA ARG A 106 -5.29 11.01 1.62
C ARG A 106 -4.08 10.37 2.29
N TYR A 107 -4.09 10.31 3.61
CA TYR A 107 -2.89 10.10 4.43
C TYR A 107 -2.89 8.72 5.08
N VAL A 108 -2.69 7.70 4.24
CA VAL A 108 -2.78 6.29 4.64
C VAL A 108 -1.39 5.64 4.68
N PHE A 109 -0.76 5.51 3.52
CA PHE A 109 0.63 5.11 3.42
C PHE A 109 1.47 6.30 2.97
N SER A 110 2.71 6.35 3.45
CA SER A 110 3.67 7.40 3.12
C SER A 110 5.03 6.80 2.81
N ILE A 111 5.74 7.42 1.88
CA ILE A 111 7.16 7.24 1.67
C ILE A 111 7.82 8.58 1.92
N TYR A 112 8.58 8.68 3.00
CA TYR A 112 9.38 9.86 3.30
C TYR A 112 10.70 9.79 2.53
N PHE A 113 11.00 10.83 1.75
CA PHE A 113 12.30 11.10 1.15
C PHE A 113 13.01 12.17 1.98
N ASP A 114 14.31 11.97 2.27
CA ASP A 114 15.13 12.98 2.95
C ASP A 114 15.88 13.92 1.99
N GLY A 115 15.69 13.77 0.68
CA GLY A 115 16.43 14.51 -0.34
C GLY A 115 15.74 14.57 -1.71
N ALA A 116 16.40 15.25 -2.64
CA ALA A 116 15.92 15.47 -3.98
C ALA A 116 16.02 14.21 -4.87
N THR A 117 15.21 14.16 -5.93
CA THR A 117 15.27 13.13 -6.97
C THR A 117 15.53 13.75 -8.34
N ALA A 118 16.04 12.96 -9.28
CA ALA A 118 16.24 13.36 -10.68
C ALA A 118 15.04 13.04 -11.58
N GLY A 119 14.08 12.25 -11.07
CA GLY A 119 12.85 11.86 -11.76
C GLY A 119 11.70 11.68 -10.79
N ILE A 120 10.49 11.50 -11.33
CA ILE A 120 9.28 11.28 -10.53
C ILE A 120 9.37 9.90 -9.86
N PRO A 121 9.25 9.79 -8.53
CA PRO A 121 9.19 8.49 -7.86
C PRO A 121 7.92 7.73 -8.22
N THR A 122 8.02 6.41 -8.40
CA THR A 122 6.91 5.55 -8.78
C THR A 122 6.77 4.36 -7.83
N LEU A 123 5.52 3.91 -7.65
CA LEU A 123 5.18 2.69 -6.92
C LEU A 123 4.86 1.56 -7.91
N GLU A 124 5.55 0.44 -7.76
CA GLU A 124 5.45 -0.76 -8.61
C GLU A 124 5.18 -2.01 -7.75
N ALA A 125 4.72 -3.11 -8.36
CA ALA A 125 4.60 -4.41 -7.71
C ALA A 125 5.24 -5.50 -8.58
N TRP A 126 6.03 -6.39 -7.98
CA TRP A 126 6.82 -7.41 -8.66
C TRP A 126 6.70 -8.77 -7.98
N ASP A 127 6.99 -9.85 -8.71
CA ASP A 127 6.94 -11.21 -8.15
C ASP A 127 8.00 -11.42 -7.06
N SER A 128 9.11 -10.68 -7.12
CA SER A 128 10.19 -10.76 -6.14
C SER A 128 11.15 -9.56 -6.20
N ASN A 129 12.12 -9.52 -5.27
CA ASN A 129 13.16 -8.49 -5.16
C ASN A 129 14.15 -8.45 -6.34
N THR A 130 14.12 -9.41 -7.28
CA THR A 130 14.97 -9.36 -8.48
C THR A 130 14.39 -8.46 -9.57
N HIS A 131 13.11 -8.07 -9.44
CA HIS A 131 12.38 -7.24 -10.40
C HIS A 131 12.46 -7.77 -11.85
N SER A 132 12.50 -9.10 -12.02
CA SER A 132 12.59 -9.73 -13.35
C SER A 132 11.23 -9.95 -14.01
N THR A 133 10.19 -10.22 -13.20
CA THR A 133 8.86 -10.60 -13.68
C THR A 133 7.75 -10.02 -12.79
N SER A 134 6.59 -9.79 -13.39
CA SER A 134 5.33 -9.42 -12.72
C SER A 134 4.20 -10.35 -13.19
N GLY A 135 4.52 -11.65 -13.25
CA GLY A 135 3.69 -12.71 -13.79
C GLY A 135 2.88 -13.47 -12.76
N ASP A 136 2.97 -13.10 -11.47
CA ASP A 136 2.16 -13.68 -10.42
C ASP A 136 0.66 -13.51 -10.69
N ASP A 137 -0.15 -14.49 -10.27
CA ASP A 137 -1.59 -14.49 -10.50
C ASP A 137 -2.26 -13.27 -9.84
N PHE A 138 -1.81 -12.86 -8.65
CA PHE A 138 -2.30 -11.64 -7.99
C PHE A 138 -1.89 -10.36 -8.72
N LEU A 139 -0.83 -10.41 -9.54
CA LEU A 139 -0.39 -9.32 -10.43
C LEU A 139 -1.00 -9.43 -11.85
N GLY A 140 -1.95 -10.35 -12.05
CA GLY A 140 -2.72 -10.50 -13.27
C GLY A 140 -2.14 -11.47 -14.29
N ALA A 141 -1.22 -12.36 -13.89
CA ALA A 141 -0.66 -13.42 -14.73
C ALA A 141 -0.08 -12.91 -16.07
N GLY A 142 0.66 -11.78 -16.01
CA GLY A 142 1.22 -11.11 -17.19
C GLY A 142 0.27 -10.14 -17.92
N THR A 143 -1.00 -10.06 -17.50
CA THR A 143 -1.94 -9.02 -17.94
C THR A 143 -2.16 -8.00 -16.83
N ALA A 144 -1.38 -6.92 -16.85
CA ALA A 144 -1.35 -5.93 -15.77
C ALA A 144 -2.73 -5.37 -15.35
N ALA A 145 -3.64 -5.19 -16.31
CA ALA A 145 -5.00 -4.71 -16.04
C ALA A 145 -5.82 -5.65 -15.13
N ASN A 146 -5.43 -6.91 -15.04
CA ASN A 146 -6.06 -7.94 -14.21
C ASN A 146 -5.42 -8.04 -12.81
N SER A 147 -4.41 -7.23 -12.50
CA SER A 147 -3.81 -7.22 -11.16
C SER A 147 -4.88 -6.95 -10.09
N THR A 148 -4.87 -7.78 -9.07
CA THR A 148 -5.75 -7.65 -7.90
C THR A 148 -5.31 -6.50 -7.00
N LEU A 149 -4.03 -6.10 -7.07
CA LEU A 149 -3.49 -4.98 -6.32
C LEU A 149 -3.72 -3.68 -7.09
N LYS A 150 -4.48 -2.76 -6.48
CA LYS A 150 -4.80 -1.45 -7.06
C LYS A 150 -4.32 -0.35 -6.13
N ALA A 151 -3.67 0.66 -6.68
CA ALA A 151 -3.18 1.79 -5.91
C ALA A 151 -3.54 3.14 -6.55
N VAL A 152 -3.55 4.18 -5.73
CA VAL A 152 -3.75 5.56 -6.16
C VAL A 152 -2.78 6.47 -5.42
N ALA A 153 -2.12 7.37 -6.15
CA ALA A 153 -1.27 8.37 -5.54
C ALA A 153 -2.15 9.46 -4.91
N THR A 154 -1.86 9.79 -3.67
CA THR A 154 -2.61 10.78 -2.88
C THR A 154 -1.72 11.93 -2.42
N THR A 155 -0.48 12.00 -2.92
CA THR A 155 0.47 13.08 -2.57
C THR A 155 -0.05 14.46 -2.84
N ASN A 156 -0.84 14.69 -3.89
CA ASN A 156 -1.25 16.03 -4.31
C ASN A 156 -2.76 16.29 -4.16
N ALA A 157 -3.56 15.24 -3.94
CA ALA A 157 -5.00 15.33 -3.72
C ALA A 157 -5.51 14.06 -3.01
N ALA A 158 -6.70 14.14 -2.44
CA ALA A 158 -7.45 12.94 -2.06
C ALA A 158 -7.78 12.08 -3.30
N PRO A 159 -8.13 10.79 -3.15
CA PRO A 159 -8.50 9.90 -4.27
C PRO A 159 -9.64 10.41 -5.17
N GLY A 160 -10.43 11.38 -4.70
CA GLY A 160 -11.55 12.01 -5.39
C GLY A 160 -12.90 11.33 -5.17
N SER A 161 -12.92 10.11 -4.63
CA SER A 161 -14.13 9.34 -4.32
C SER A 161 -13.89 8.34 -3.19
N ALA A 162 -14.96 8.03 -2.46
CA ALA A 162 -14.97 6.98 -1.43
C ALA A 162 -14.94 5.55 -1.99
N THR A 163 -14.96 5.39 -3.32
CA THR A 163 -14.93 4.13 -4.07
C THR A 163 -13.92 4.20 -5.24
N TRP A 164 -12.80 4.89 -5.04
CA TRP A 164 -11.78 5.09 -6.07
C TRP A 164 -11.39 3.76 -6.76
N ALA A 165 -11.22 3.81 -8.08
CA ALA A 165 -10.92 2.62 -8.87
C ALA A 165 -9.48 2.13 -8.67
N GLY A 166 -8.53 3.08 -8.70
CA GLY A 166 -7.10 2.83 -8.61
C GLY A 166 -6.49 2.31 -9.92
N THR A 167 -5.17 2.39 -10.00
CA THR A 167 -4.37 1.80 -11.08
C THR A 167 -3.91 0.41 -10.63
N PRO A 168 -4.14 -0.65 -11.42
CA PRO A 168 -3.57 -1.97 -11.16
C PRO A 168 -2.03 -1.91 -11.11
N LEU A 169 -1.39 -2.60 -10.17
CA LEU A 169 0.08 -2.63 -10.07
C LEU A 169 0.62 -3.94 -10.66
N ALA A 170 1.52 -3.85 -11.65
CA ALA A 170 2.25 -4.99 -12.22
C ALA A 170 3.47 -4.52 -13.03
N GLY A 171 4.64 -4.66 -12.41
CA GLY A 171 5.94 -4.32 -12.98
C GLY A 171 6.05 -2.87 -13.41
N THR A 172 6.86 -2.60 -14.43
CA THR A 172 6.98 -1.25 -15.00
C THR A 172 5.79 -0.89 -15.91
N SER A 173 5.08 -1.87 -16.45
CA SER A 173 3.99 -1.61 -17.43
C SER A 173 2.74 -0.98 -16.81
N SER A 174 2.52 -1.19 -15.50
CA SER A 174 1.40 -0.61 -14.76
C SER A 174 1.84 -0.26 -13.34
N ARG A 175 1.93 1.04 -13.09
CA ARG A 175 2.49 1.66 -11.88
C ARG A 175 1.84 3.01 -11.65
N ILE A 176 2.00 3.58 -10.44
CA ILE A 176 1.57 4.96 -10.17
C ILE A 176 2.77 5.87 -9.98
N GLU A 177 2.68 7.08 -10.50
CA GLU A 177 3.57 8.19 -10.17
C GLU A 177 3.13 8.78 -8.83
N LEU A 178 4.05 8.82 -7.88
CA LEU A 178 3.76 9.26 -6.52
C LEU A 178 3.79 10.79 -6.37
N ASP A 179 4.19 11.52 -7.41
CA ASP A 179 4.17 12.97 -7.46
C ASP A 179 3.98 13.43 -8.91
N THR A 180 3.89 14.74 -9.15
CA THR A 180 3.77 15.32 -10.50
C THR A 180 5.12 15.80 -11.06
N ALA A 181 6.18 15.75 -10.26
CA ALA A 181 7.52 16.21 -10.65
C ALA A 181 8.59 15.50 -9.81
N ALA A 182 9.85 15.64 -10.23
CA ALA A 182 10.99 15.25 -9.40
C ALA A 182 11.03 16.06 -8.10
N LEU A 183 11.50 15.45 -7.01
CA LEU A 183 11.53 16.08 -5.71
C LEU A 183 12.67 17.10 -5.65
N THR A 184 12.38 18.30 -5.16
CA THR A 184 13.40 19.34 -4.97
C THR A 184 14.09 19.26 -3.60
N GLY A 185 13.67 18.35 -2.73
CA GLY A 185 14.15 18.18 -1.37
C GLY A 185 13.30 17.16 -0.60
N ALA A 186 13.46 17.13 0.71
CA ALA A 186 12.72 16.20 1.57
C ALA A 186 11.20 16.36 1.44
N LYS A 187 10.48 15.24 1.30
CA LYS A 187 9.03 15.23 1.08
C LYS A 187 8.41 13.89 1.47
N ASN A 188 7.18 13.93 2.01
CA ASN A 188 6.33 12.75 2.11
C ASN A 188 5.52 12.58 0.83
N LEU A 189 5.60 11.39 0.25
CA LEU A 189 4.75 10.96 -0.85
C LEU A 189 3.70 9.99 -0.33
N TYR A 190 2.44 10.24 -0.63
CA TYR A 190 1.32 9.48 -0.11
C TYR A 190 0.67 8.64 -1.19
N PHE A 191 0.19 7.46 -0.79
CA PHE A 191 -0.61 6.61 -1.64
C PHE A 191 -1.63 5.82 -0.80
N ASN A 192 -2.62 5.29 -1.51
CA ASN A 192 -3.57 4.32 -1.00
C ASN A 192 -3.47 3.05 -1.85
N ILE A 193 -3.62 1.88 -1.21
CA ILE A 193 -3.57 0.58 -1.89
C ILE A 193 -4.68 -0.32 -1.36
N LYS A 194 -5.20 -1.18 -2.22
CA LYS A 194 -6.21 -2.19 -1.90
C LYS A 194 -6.01 -3.44 -2.73
N GLN A 195 -6.56 -4.54 -2.25
CA GLN A 195 -6.74 -5.74 -3.06
C GLN A 195 -8.20 -5.89 -3.47
N VAL A 196 -8.45 -6.22 -4.73
CA VAL A 196 -9.76 -6.53 -5.29
C VAL A 196 -9.70 -7.88 -6.00
N ILE A 197 -10.43 -8.86 -5.47
CA ILE A 197 -10.51 -10.22 -5.99
C ILE A 197 -11.79 -10.38 -6.83
N PRO A 198 -11.69 -10.62 -8.15
CA PRO A 198 -12.86 -10.92 -8.97
C PRO A 198 -13.38 -12.35 -8.70
N TYR A 199 -14.67 -12.59 -8.94
CA TYR A 199 -15.27 -13.94 -8.83
C TYR A 199 -14.64 -14.98 -9.78
N THR A 200 -13.96 -14.52 -10.83
CA THR A 200 -13.22 -15.36 -11.78
C THR A 200 -11.78 -15.65 -11.35
N PHE A 201 -11.33 -15.12 -10.20
CA PHE A 201 -10.01 -15.41 -9.68
C PHE A 201 -9.91 -16.89 -9.29
N THR A 202 -8.77 -17.51 -9.53
CA THR A 202 -8.52 -18.89 -9.09
C THR A 202 -7.96 -18.87 -7.67
N PRO A 203 -8.35 -19.78 -6.77
CA PRO A 203 -7.73 -19.87 -5.45
C PRO A 203 -6.20 -19.98 -5.54
N GLN A 204 -5.50 -19.12 -4.80
CA GLN A 204 -4.04 -19.08 -4.72
C GLN A 204 -3.58 -19.22 -3.28
N GLN A 205 -2.32 -19.64 -3.11
CA GLN A 205 -1.62 -19.47 -1.83
C GLN A 205 -1.01 -18.07 -1.75
N ASP A 206 -0.66 -17.64 -0.55
CA ASP A 206 0.09 -16.40 -0.34
C ASP A 206 1.35 -16.37 -1.22
N SER A 207 1.59 -15.23 -1.87
CA SER A 207 2.75 -14.99 -2.72
C SER A 207 3.60 -13.85 -2.18
N ASN A 208 4.92 -13.95 -2.37
CA ASN A 208 5.90 -12.97 -1.89
C ASN A 208 6.02 -11.76 -2.83
N ILE A 209 4.89 -11.16 -3.18
CA ILE A 209 4.83 -9.97 -4.02
C ILE A 209 5.58 -8.84 -3.32
N VAL A 210 6.44 -8.16 -4.07
CA VAL A 210 7.25 -7.05 -3.57
C VAL A 210 6.71 -5.74 -4.10
N LEU A 211 6.20 -4.92 -3.19
CA LEU A 211 5.90 -3.52 -3.46
C LEU A 211 7.21 -2.73 -3.52
N THR A 212 7.44 -2.02 -4.62
CA THR A 212 8.74 -1.41 -4.94
C THR A 212 8.60 0.08 -5.19
N LEU A 213 9.48 0.86 -4.57
CA LEU A 213 9.70 2.26 -4.89
C LEU A 213 10.82 2.35 -5.93
N ARG A 214 10.53 2.93 -7.10
CA ARG A 214 11.53 3.25 -8.12
C ARG A 214 11.68 4.76 -8.24
N PHE A 215 12.92 5.25 -8.25
CA PHE A 215 13.23 6.66 -8.47
C PHE A 215 14.62 6.82 -9.08
N LEU A 216 14.87 7.98 -9.70
CA LEU A 216 16.18 8.37 -10.20
C LEU A 216 16.80 9.39 -9.25
N TYR A 217 18.13 9.35 -9.10
CA TYR A 217 18.92 10.35 -8.39
C TYR A 217 20.21 10.61 -9.19
N SER A 218 20.76 11.81 -9.11
CA SER A 218 21.95 12.22 -9.89
C SER A 218 22.80 13.22 -9.15
#